data_AF-A0A8C7NPV4-F1
#
_entry.id   AF-A0A8C7NPV4-F1
#
_cell.length_a   1.000
_cell.length_b   1.000
_cell.length_c   1.000
_cell.angle_alpha   90.00
_cell.angle_beta   90.00
_cell.angle_gamma   90.00
#
_symmetry.space_group_name_H-M   'P 1'
#
loop_
_entity.id
_entity.type
_entity.pdbx_description
1 polymer ?
#
loop_
_entity_poly.entity_id
_entity_poly.type
_entity_poly.pdbx_seq_one_letter_code
_entity_poly.pdbx_strand_id
1 'polypeptide(L)'
;LANQERQDGKARPSSQVTLDLPFRPDAHLTEVMRQRAQSLQQRGGKRQDGERLLRPHEAIYRLDFSQQALRFAHWGVRLVRSGRLTVTATSQLWTPDLTHLMNRQLLEPAGVFWRAESDGDDTPVHQYEADAQEFGERIAEMAKVRKTMYFLLAFEEGVGPDAVECSISFQVDQK
;
A
#
# COMPACT_ATOMS: atom_id res chain seq x y z
N LEU A 1 -39.81 48.91 -14.87
CA LEU A 1 -39.49 48.84 -13.42
C LEU A 1 -40.32 47.67 -12.87
N ALA A 2 -39.85 46.48 -12.53
CA ALA A 2 -38.53 45.87 -12.30
C ALA A 2 -38.68 44.34 -12.65
N ASN A 3 -37.73 43.67 -13.32
CA ASN A 3 -36.51 43.02 -12.78
C ASN A 3 -36.73 42.29 -11.44
N GLN A 4 -36.25 41.08 -11.16
CA GLN A 4 -35.62 39.99 -11.89
C GLN A 4 -35.47 38.83 -10.88
N GLU A 5 -35.50 37.60 -11.37
CA GLU A 5 -35.25 36.35 -10.67
C GLU A 5 -33.97 36.36 -9.82
N ARG A 6 -34.02 35.73 -8.63
CA ARG A 6 -32.87 35.07 -8.00
C ARG A 6 -33.36 33.80 -7.31
N GLN A 7 -33.32 32.69 -8.04
CA GLN A 7 -33.16 31.38 -7.40
C GLN A 7 -31.67 31.18 -7.19
N ASP A 8 -31.28 31.15 -5.93
CA ASP A 8 -29.91 30.85 -5.52
C ASP A 8 -29.52 29.46 -6.06
N GLY A 9 -28.49 29.48 -6.91
CA GLY A 9 -27.86 28.28 -7.43
C GLY A 9 -27.23 27.49 -6.29
N LYS A 10 -27.96 26.48 -5.81
CA LYS A 10 -27.38 25.39 -5.01
C LYS A 10 -26.33 24.71 -5.89
N ALA A 11 -25.06 24.98 -5.62
CA ALA A 11 -23.95 24.31 -6.26
C ALA A 11 -24.20 22.80 -6.19
N ARG A 12 -24.25 22.14 -7.36
CA ARG A 12 -24.23 20.67 -7.43
C ARG A 12 -22.94 20.23 -6.72
N PRO A 13 -22.98 19.25 -5.80
CA PRO A 13 -21.75 18.66 -5.32
C PRO A 13 -20.99 18.17 -6.56
N SER A 14 -19.77 18.67 -6.75
CA SER A 14 -18.86 18.11 -7.74
C SER A 14 -18.79 16.61 -7.47
N SER A 15 -19.12 15.80 -8.47
CA SER A 15 -18.96 14.36 -8.37
C SER A 15 -17.48 14.09 -8.13
N GLN A 16 -17.09 13.88 -6.87
CA GLN A 16 -15.71 13.54 -6.51
C GLN A 16 -15.39 12.21 -7.19
N VAL A 17 -14.34 12.22 -8.02
CA VAL A 17 -13.87 11.01 -8.69
C VAL A 17 -13.04 10.23 -7.67
N THR A 18 -13.50 9.04 -7.31
CA THR A 18 -12.74 8.10 -6.50
C THR A 18 -11.87 7.24 -7.40
N LEU A 19 -10.58 7.17 -7.09
CA LEU A 19 -9.58 6.33 -7.73
C LEU A 19 -9.22 5.18 -6.77
N ASP A 20 -9.66 3.97 -7.10
CA ASP A 20 -9.25 2.75 -6.40
C ASP A 20 -8.01 2.14 -7.07
N LEU A 21 -6.95 1.93 -6.30
CA LEU A 21 -5.68 1.39 -6.77
C LEU A 21 -5.38 0.05 -6.09
N PRO A 22 -5.45 -1.08 -6.83
CA PRO A 22 -5.06 -2.38 -6.29
C PRO A 22 -3.54 -2.48 -6.17
N PHE A 23 -3.07 -3.12 -5.10
CA PHE A 23 -1.66 -3.47 -4.94
C PHE A 23 -1.32 -4.59 -5.93
N ARG A 24 -0.38 -4.31 -6.85
CA ARG A 24 0.03 -5.27 -7.88
C ARG A 24 1.28 -6.02 -7.45
N PRO A 25 1.28 -7.37 -7.46
CA PRO A 25 2.47 -8.12 -7.12
C PRO A 25 3.58 -7.87 -8.14
N ASP A 26 4.81 -7.64 -7.66
CA ASP A 26 6.01 -7.60 -8.49
C ASP A 26 6.78 -8.91 -8.29
N ALA A 27 6.37 -9.93 -9.05
CA ALA A 27 6.93 -11.28 -8.94
C ALA A 27 8.42 -11.31 -9.30
N HIS A 28 8.83 -10.50 -10.28
CA HIS A 28 10.23 -10.43 -10.69
C HIS A 28 11.11 -9.86 -9.59
N LEU A 29 10.75 -8.68 -9.05
CA LEU A 29 11.53 -8.07 -7.97
C LEU A 29 11.49 -8.91 -6.68
N THR A 30 10.35 -9.53 -6.38
CA THR A 30 10.24 -10.50 -5.28
C THR A 30 11.25 -11.64 -5.43
N GLU A 31 11.36 -12.22 -6.63
CA GLU A 31 12.29 -13.30 -6.91
C GLU A 31 13.75 -12.85 -6.81
N VAL A 32 14.09 -11.69 -7.40
CA VAL A 32 15.45 -11.11 -7.30
C VAL A 32 15.86 -10.93 -5.83
N MET A 33 14.96 -10.43 -4.98
CA MET A 33 15.22 -10.26 -3.55
C MET A 33 15.34 -11.59 -2.80
N ARG A 34 14.57 -12.62 -3.17
CA ARG A 34 14.70 -13.97 -2.59
C ARG A 34 16.03 -14.62 -2.98
N GLN A 35 16.42 -14.51 -4.25
CA GLN A 35 17.69 -15.04 -4.75
C GLN A 35 18.89 -14.37 -4.07
N ARG A 36 18.78 -13.08 -3.73
CA ARG A 36 19.81 -12.38 -2.94
C ARG A 36 20.01 -13.04 -1.57
N ALA A 37 18.93 -13.31 -0.84
CA ALA A 37 19.00 -13.97 0.47
C ALA A 37 19.58 -15.39 0.35
N GLN A 38 19.12 -16.17 -0.63
CA GLN A 38 19.63 -17.52 -0.89
C GLN A 38 21.12 -17.53 -1.26
N SER A 39 21.55 -16.59 -2.11
CA SER A 39 22.94 -16.47 -2.55
C SER A 39 23.88 -16.17 -1.38
N LEU A 40 23.46 -15.30 -0.45
CA LEU A 40 24.23 -15.02 0.76
C LEU A 40 24.36 -16.27 1.64
N GLN A 41 23.26 -17.00 1.83
CA GLN A 41 23.25 -18.23 2.62
C GLN A 41 24.15 -19.32 2.01
N GLN A 42 24.05 -19.56 0.70
CA GLN A 42 24.83 -20.59 0.01
C GLN A 42 26.34 -20.28 -0.01
N ARG A 43 26.71 -19.00 -0.11
CA ARG A 43 28.12 -18.57 -0.21
C ARG A 43 28.75 -18.22 1.13
N GLY A 44 28.02 -18.36 2.25
CA GLY A 44 28.47 -17.89 3.56
C GLY A 44 28.72 -16.37 3.62
N GLY A 45 28.09 -15.62 2.71
CA GLY A 45 28.27 -14.18 2.59
C GLY A 45 27.51 -13.42 3.65
N LYS A 46 28.06 -12.29 4.10
CA LYS A 46 27.34 -11.34 4.95
C LYS A 46 26.56 -10.35 4.08
N ARG A 47 25.33 -10.03 4.49
CA ARG A 47 24.58 -8.90 3.93
C ARG A 47 25.31 -7.58 4.20
N GLN A 48 25.03 -6.55 3.40
CA GLN A 48 25.51 -5.20 3.69
C GLN A 48 24.90 -4.72 5.01
N ASP A 49 25.61 -3.84 5.72
CA ASP A 49 25.09 -3.30 6.98
C ASP A 49 23.79 -2.53 6.73
N GLY A 50 22.74 -2.86 7.49
CA GLY A 50 21.40 -2.32 7.29
C GLY A 50 20.61 -2.85 6.07
N GLU A 51 21.15 -3.80 5.28
CA GLU A 51 20.44 -4.41 4.15
C GLU A 51 19.19 -5.19 4.60
N ARG A 52 18.08 -4.94 3.90
CA ARG A 52 16.80 -5.60 4.09
C ARG A 52 16.66 -6.78 3.12
N LEU A 53 16.89 -7.99 3.64
CA LEU A 53 16.61 -9.23 2.93
C LEU A 53 15.13 -9.58 3.06
N LEU A 54 14.48 -9.99 1.97
CA LEU A 54 13.07 -10.39 1.97
C LEU A 54 12.88 -11.68 2.78
N ARG A 55 11.88 -11.72 3.67
CA ARG A 55 11.52 -12.91 4.45
C ARG A 55 10.68 -13.87 3.60
N PRO A 56 10.60 -15.17 3.96
CA PRO A 56 9.84 -16.15 3.18
C PRO A 56 8.35 -15.82 3.00
N HIS A 57 7.76 -15.15 3.99
CA HIS A 57 6.36 -14.75 4.02
C HIS A 57 6.11 -13.34 3.49
N GLU A 58 7.11 -12.73 2.85
CA GLU A 58 7.01 -11.37 2.30
C GLU A 58 7.08 -11.39 0.78
N ALA A 59 6.41 -10.43 0.15
CA ALA A 59 6.52 -10.18 -1.28
C ALA A 59 6.49 -8.69 -1.58
N ILE A 60 7.07 -8.32 -2.72
CA ILE A 60 7.07 -6.94 -3.20
C ILE A 60 5.82 -6.70 -4.03
N TYR A 61 5.17 -5.59 -3.73
CA TYR A 61 4.03 -5.07 -4.48
C TYR A 61 4.33 -3.65 -4.93
N ARG A 62 3.54 -3.16 -5.88
CA ARG A 62 3.60 -1.77 -6.32
C ARG A 62 2.22 -1.15 -6.49
N LEU A 63 2.18 0.16 -6.35
CA LEU A 63 1.08 1.01 -6.81
C LEU A 63 1.57 1.85 -7.98
N ASP A 64 0.75 1.93 -9.03
CA ASP A 64 0.96 2.78 -10.19
C ASP A 64 -0.09 3.91 -10.17
N PHE A 65 0.35 5.11 -9.81
CA PHE A 65 -0.48 6.30 -9.69
C PHE A 65 -0.75 6.92 -11.07
N SER A 66 -2.00 6.84 -11.52
CA SER A 66 -2.47 7.50 -12.75
C SER A 66 -2.72 9.00 -12.55
N GLN A 67 -2.87 9.45 -11.30
CA GLN A 67 -3.06 10.84 -10.87
C GLN A 67 -2.15 11.11 -9.66
N GLN A 68 -1.72 12.36 -9.47
CA GLN A 68 -0.80 12.73 -8.38
C GLN A 68 -1.40 13.71 -7.36
N ALA A 69 -2.52 14.36 -7.69
CA ALA A 69 -3.30 15.18 -6.77
C ALA A 69 -4.35 14.29 -6.10
N LEU A 70 -3.92 13.59 -5.06
CA LEU A 70 -4.71 12.56 -4.37
C LEU A 70 -4.93 12.96 -2.92
N ARG A 71 -6.14 12.69 -2.42
CA ARG A 71 -6.47 12.69 -0.99
C ARG A 71 -6.85 11.28 -0.58
N PHE A 72 -6.24 10.77 0.48
CA PHE A 72 -6.58 9.45 1.01
C PHE A 72 -8.07 9.37 1.36
N ALA A 73 -8.72 8.27 0.99
CA ALA A 73 -10.12 8.02 1.30
C ALA A 73 -10.29 6.86 2.29
N HIS A 74 -9.86 5.65 1.90
CA HIS A 74 -9.90 4.47 2.76
C HIS A 74 -9.04 3.33 2.19
N TRP A 75 -8.80 2.32 3.03
CA TRP A 75 -8.22 1.04 2.63
C TRP A 75 -9.31 0.07 2.16
N GLY A 76 -9.07 -0.63 1.06
CA GLY A 76 -9.88 -1.75 0.58
C GLY A 76 -9.16 -3.06 0.83
N VAL A 77 -9.16 -3.56 2.07
CA VAL A 77 -8.48 -4.80 2.43
C VAL A 77 -9.49 -5.88 2.81
N ARG A 78 -9.34 -7.04 2.18
CA ARG A 78 -10.13 -8.24 2.49
C ARG A 78 -9.19 -9.43 2.64
N LEU A 79 -9.36 -10.17 3.73
CA LEU A 79 -8.70 -11.45 3.99
C LEU A 79 -9.75 -12.56 3.88
N VAL A 80 -9.58 -13.52 2.97
CA VAL A 80 -10.58 -14.59 2.73
C VAL A 80 -10.68 -15.55 3.92
N ARG A 81 -9.58 -15.72 4.66
CA ARG A 81 -9.47 -16.56 5.86
C ARG A 81 -8.77 -15.78 6.97
N SER A 82 -8.76 -16.34 8.18
CA SER A 82 -8.03 -15.78 9.30
C SER A 82 -6.54 -15.59 8.97
N GLY A 83 -5.94 -14.58 9.59
CA GLY A 83 -4.53 -14.25 9.45
C GLY A 83 -4.27 -12.76 9.48
N ARG A 84 -3.03 -12.37 9.20
CA ARG A 84 -2.56 -10.99 9.33
C ARG A 84 -1.77 -10.55 8.09
N LEU A 85 -2.06 -9.34 7.62
CA LEU A 85 -1.37 -8.67 6.54
C LEU A 85 -0.70 -7.40 7.09
N THR A 86 0.61 -7.27 6.90
CA THR A 86 1.32 -6.02 7.15
C THR A 86 1.78 -5.41 5.83
N VAL A 87 1.38 -4.18 5.56
CA VAL A 87 1.74 -3.39 4.37
C VAL A 87 2.74 -2.31 4.78
N THR A 88 3.96 -2.39 4.29
CA THR A 88 5.01 -1.41 4.58
C THR A 88 5.45 -0.73 3.29
N ALA A 89 5.36 0.60 3.24
CA ALA A 89 5.85 1.36 2.10
C ALA A 89 7.37 1.48 2.10
N THR A 90 7.95 1.65 0.92
CA THR A 90 9.37 1.96 0.76
C THR A 90 9.56 3.43 0.37
N SER A 91 10.71 4.01 0.73
CA SER A 91 11.10 5.35 0.31
C SER A 91 11.07 5.46 -1.21
N GLN A 92 10.46 6.54 -1.73
CA GLN A 92 10.43 6.85 -3.16
C GLN A 92 11.83 7.12 -3.77
N LEU A 93 12.87 7.23 -2.94
CA LEU A 93 14.25 7.35 -3.38
C LEU A 93 14.90 5.99 -3.64
N TRP A 94 14.32 4.89 -3.15
CA TRP A 94 14.80 3.55 -3.48
C TRP A 94 14.51 3.25 -4.95
N THR A 95 15.53 2.80 -5.67
CA THR A 95 15.42 2.37 -7.06
C THR A 95 15.87 0.90 -7.12
N PRO A 96 14.93 -0.06 -7.22
CA PRO A 96 15.24 -1.48 -7.07
C PRO A 96 16.34 -2.01 -8.00
N ASP A 97 16.44 -1.46 -9.22
CA ASP A 97 17.45 -1.84 -10.21
C ASP A 97 18.88 -1.37 -9.85
N LEU A 98 19.01 -0.38 -8.95
CA LEU A 98 20.28 0.27 -8.65
C LEU A 98 20.88 -0.16 -7.32
N THR A 99 20.04 -0.42 -6.31
CA THR A 99 20.52 -0.69 -4.94
C THR A 99 19.65 -1.72 -4.23
N HIS A 100 20.27 -2.51 -3.35
CA HIS A 100 19.51 -3.32 -2.39
C HIS A 100 18.66 -2.43 -1.46
N LEU A 101 17.51 -2.94 -1.04
CA LEU A 101 16.66 -2.27 -0.07
C LEU A 101 17.35 -2.22 1.30
N MET A 102 17.25 -1.08 2.00
CA MET A 102 17.81 -0.89 3.34
C MET A 102 16.68 -0.73 4.36
N ASN A 103 16.89 -1.17 5.61
CA ASN A 103 15.87 -1.06 6.67
C ASN A 103 15.37 0.38 6.87
N ARG A 104 16.27 1.37 6.80
CA ARG A 104 15.94 2.81 6.90
C ARG A 104 15.04 3.34 5.77
N GLN A 105 14.86 2.58 4.70
CA GLN A 105 13.99 2.94 3.58
C GLN A 105 12.58 2.37 3.75
N LEU A 106 12.34 1.56 4.78
CA LEU A 106 10.98 1.16 5.18
C LEU A 106 10.34 2.33 5.91
N LEU A 107 9.14 2.72 5.49
CA LEU A 107 8.41 3.85 6.04
C LEU A 107 7.47 3.38 7.14
N GLU A 108 7.34 4.20 8.17
CA GLU A 108 6.36 4.06 9.25
C GLU A 108 5.31 5.20 9.16
N PRO A 109 4.09 5.02 9.69
CA PRO A 109 3.57 3.74 10.18
C PRO A 109 3.30 2.75 9.04
N ALA A 110 3.31 1.46 9.35
CA ALA A 110 2.82 0.40 8.46
C ALA A 110 1.30 0.19 8.62
N GLY A 111 0.64 -0.24 7.54
CA GLY A 111 -0.76 -0.67 7.61
C GLY A 111 -0.85 -2.12 8.08
N VAL A 112 -1.47 -2.37 9.22
CA VAL A 112 -1.67 -3.74 9.76
C VAL A 112 -3.15 -4.08 9.72
N PHE A 113 -3.46 -5.21 9.08
CA PHE A 113 -4.82 -5.69 8.87
C PHE A 113 -4.92 -7.16 9.30
N TRP A 114 -5.96 -7.55 10.02
CA TRP A 114 -6.12 -8.95 10.43
C TRP A 114 -7.57 -9.41 10.52
N ARG A 115 -7.76 -10.72 10.45
CA ARG A 115 -9.03 -11.41 10.66
C ARG A 115 -8.81 -12.53 11.67
N ALA A 116 -9.60 -12.55 12.75
CA ALA A 116 -9.57 -13.60 13.75
C ALA A 116 -10.31 -14.85 13.26
N GLU A 117 -10.03 -16.01 13.86
CA GLU A 117 -10.73 -17.26 13.52
C GLU A 117 -12.23 -17.24 13.88
N SER A 118 -12.61 -16.40 14.85
CA SER A 118 -14.01 -16.22 15.28
C SER A 118 -14.81 -15.31 14.35
N ASP A 119 -14.15 -14.62 13.42
CA ASP A 119 -14.81 -13.68 12.52
C ASP A 119 -15.54 -14.42 11.41
N GLY A 120 -16.79 -14.05 11.18
CA GLY A 120 -17.55 -14.53 10.02
C GLY A 120 -17.04 -13.92 8.71
N ASP A 121 -17.46 -14.48 7.58
CA ASP A 121 -17.01 -14.05 6.26
C ASP A 121 -17.32 -12.57 5.97
N ASP A 122 -18.44 -12.06 6.51
CA ASP A 122 -18.92 -10.68 6.35
C ASP A 122 -18.31 -9.69 7.35
N THR A 123 -17.50 -10.16 8.31
CA THR A 123 -16.84 -9.27 9.28
C THR A 123 -15.76 -8.44 8.57
N PRO A 124 -15.81 -7.09 8.66
CA PRO A 124 -14.75 -6.23 8.14
C PRO A 124 -13.40 -6.60 8.74
N VAL A 125 -12.33 -6.45 7.96
CA VAL A 125 -10.98 -6.70 8.48
C VAL A 125 -10.67 -5.72 9.62
N HIS A 126 -10.04 -6.21 10.68
CA HIS A 126 -9.55 -5.35 11.74
C HIS A 126 -8.31 -4.59 11.27
N GLN A 127 -8.11 -3.39 11.79
CA GLN A 127 -6.94 -2.56 11.51
C GLN A 127 -6.61 -1.65 12.70
N TYR A 128 -5.37 -1.20 12.80
CA TYR A 128 -5.03 -0.06 13.68
C TYR A 128 -5.45 1.24 12.98
N GLU A 129 -6.62 1.77 13.32
CA GLU A 129 -7.26 2.86 12.56
C GLU A 129 -6.38 4.12 12.42
N ALA A 130 -5.70 4.54 13.49
CA ALA A 130 -4.85 5.74 13.46
C ALA A 130 -3.65 5.55 12.52
N ASP A 131 -2.94 4.42 12.66
CA ASP A 131 -1.79 4.08 11.83
C ASP A 131 -2.20 3.88 10.37
N ALA A 132 -3.33 3.21 10.11
CA ALA A 132 -3.85 3.01 8.76
C ALA A 132 -4.25 4.34 8.10
N GLN A 133 -4.86 5.26 8.84
CA GLN A 133 -5.20 6.60 8.35
C GLN A 133 -3.94 7.41 8.01
N GLU A 134 -2.99 7.53 8.96
CA GLU A 134 -1.74 8.27 8.73
C GLU A 134 -0.95 7.67 7.56
N PHE A 135 -0.89 6.34 7.49
CA PHE A 135 -0.18 5.65 6.43
C PHE A 135 -0.79 5.96 5.05
N GLY A 136 -2.12 5.92 4.93
CA GLY A 136 -2.82 6.26 3.70
C GLY A 136 -2.56 7.70 3.24
N GLU A 137 -2.57 8.66 4.17
CA GLU A 137 -2.25 10.07 3.89
C GLU A 137 -0.80 10.24 3.43
N ARG A 138 0.16 9.55 4.05
CA ARG A 138 1.57 9.56 3.62
C ARG A 138 1.74 8.99 2.22
N ILE A 139 1.00 7.93 1.84
CA ILE A 139 1.04 7.39 0.47
C ILE A 139 0.53 8.45 -0.53
N ALA A 140 -0.52 9.19 -0.20
CA ALA A 140 -1.04 10.27 -1.05
C ALA A 140 0.01 11.37 -1.30
N GLU A 141 0.75 11.76 -0.25
CA GLU A 141 1.85 12.72 -0.38
C GLU A 141 3.01 12.16 -1.22
N MET A 142 3.34 10.87 -1.05
CA MET A 142 4.39 10.20 -1.82
C MET A 142 4.05 10.02 -3.31
N ALA A 143 2.77 9.95 -3.67
CA ALA A 143 2.32 9.91 -5.06
C ALA A 143 2.71 11.17 -5.86
N LYS A 144 2.93 12.31 -5.17
CA LYS A 144 3.43 13.55 -5.79
C LYS A 144 4.88 13.44 -6.26
N VAL A 145 5.65 12.51 -5.70
CA VAL A 145 7.09 12.36 -5.98
C VAL A 145 7.34 11.52 -7.23
N ARG A 146 6.70 10.34 -7.33
CA ARG A 146 6.85 9.40 -8.45
C ARG A 146 5.54 8.67 -8.74
N LYS A 147 5.36 8.28 -10.00
CA LYS A 147 4.17 7.55 -10.48
C LYS A 147 4.11 6.09 -10.05
N THR A 148 5.22 5.50 -9.62
CA THR A 148 5.24 4.12 -9.10
C THR A 148 5.89 4.14 -7.72
N MET A 149 5.30 3.40 -6.78
CA MET A 149 5.82 3.23 -5.43
C MET A 149 5.80 1.75 -5.06
N TYR A 150 6.86 1.28 -4.39
CA TYR A 150 7.01 -0.11 -3.98
C TYR A 150 6.66 -0.30 -2.51
N PHE A 151 6.13 -1.48 -2.22
CA PHE A 151 5.66 -1.89 -0.91
C PHE A 151 6.15 -3.31 -0.62
N LEU A 152 6.38 -3.58 0.65
CA LEU A 152 6.58 -4.93 1.17
C LEU A 152 5.28 -5.35 1.85
N LEU A 153 4.69 -6.44 1.39
CA LEU A 153 3.55 -7.08 2.04
C LEU A 153 4.04 -8.33 2.77
N ALA A 154 3.82 -8.38 4.08
CA ALA A 154 4.09 -9.55 4.92
C ALA A 154 2.77 -10.28 5.19
N PHE A 155 2.72 -11.55 4.83
CA PHE A 155 1.58 -12.44 5.03
C PHE A 155 1.85 -13.34 6.24
N GLU A 156 1.18 -13.07 7.35
CA GLU A 156 1.43 -13.70 8.64
C GLU A 156 0.22 -14.53 9.08
N GLU A 157 0.43 -15.42 10.06
CA GLU A 157 -0.66 -16.23 10.66
C GLU A 157 -1.39 -17.12 9.64
N GLY A 158 -0.65 -17.67 8.66
CA GLY A 158 -1.15 -18.68 7.73
C GLY A 158 -1.90 -18.14 6.52
N VAL A 159 -2.09 -16.81 6.42
CA VAL A 159 -2.59 -16.21 5.18
C VAL A 159 -1.48 -16.18 4.12
N GLY A 160 -1.88 -16.35 2.86
CA GLY A 160 -1.02 -16.27 1.69
C GLY A 160 -1.56 -15.23 0.70
N PRO A 161 -0.78 -14.86 -0.33
CA PRO A 161 -1.19 -13.85 -1.30
C PRO A 161 -2.46 -14.22 -2.09
N ASP A 162 -2.78 -15.52 -2.19
CA ASP A 162 -3.99 -16.05 -2.81
C ASP A 162 -5.28 -15.72 -2.03
N ALA A 163 -5.14 -15.39 -0.74
CA ALA A 163 -6.24 -15.14 0.18
C ALA A 163 -6.38 -13.66 0.57
N VAL A 164 -5.71 -12.75 -0.14
CA VAL A 164 -5.69 -11.32 0.15
C VAL A 164 -6.10 -10.51 -1.07
N GLU A 165 -7.12 -9.68 -0.90
CA GLU A 165 -7.41 -8.56 -1.81
C GLU A 165 -7.01 -7.27 -1.09
N CYS A 166 -6.16 -6.47 -1.71
CA CYS A 166 -5.63 -5.25 -1.10
C CYS A 166 -5.64 -4.12 -2.13
N SER A 167 -6.39 -3.07 -1.83
CA SER A 167 -6.42 -1.81 -2.57
C SER A 167 -6.36 -0.62 -1.61
N ILE A 168 -6.06 0.53 -2.19
CA ILE A 168 -6.15 1.82 -1.52
C ILE A 168 -6.94 2.78 -2.40
N SER A 169 -7.90 3.46 -1.80
CA SER A 169 -8.80 4.39 -2.49
C SER A 169 -8.43 5.84 -2.18
N PHE A 170 -8.44 6.68 -3.21
CA PHE A 170 -8.17 8.11 -3.13
C PHE A 170 -9.31 8.91 -3.76
N GLN A 171 -9.53 10.12 -3.27
CA GLN A 171 -10.28 11.13 -4.01
C GLN A 171 -9.30 11.93 -4.87
N VAL A 172 -9.65 12.15 -6.13
CA VAL A 172 -8.86 12.98 -7.04
C VAL A 172 -9.28 14.43 -6.85
N ASP A 173 -8.33 15.27 -6.44
CA ASP A 173 -8.56 16.71 -6.37
C ASP A 173 -8.65 17.25 -7.80
N GLN A 174 -9.85 17.66 -8.22
CA GLN A 174 -10.04 18.38 -9.47
C GLN A 174 -9.47 19.79 -9.29
N LYS A 175 -8.36 20.08 -9.97
CA LYS A 175 -7.91 21.46 -10.19
C LYS A 175 -8.80 22.17 -11.19
#